data_AF-A0A5D3YJG7-F1
#
_entry.id   AF-A0A5D3YJG7-F1
#
_cell.length_a   1.000
_cell.length_b   1.000
_cell.length_c   1.000
_cell.angle_alpha   90.00
_cell.angle_beta   90.00
_cell.angle_gamma   90.00
#
_symmetry.space_group_name_H-M   'P 1'
#
loop_
_entity.id
_entity.type
_entity.pdbx_description
1 polymer ?
#
loop_
_entity_poly.entity_id
_entity_poly.type
_entity_poly.pdbx_seq_one_letter_code
_entity_poly.pdbx_strand_id
1 'polypeptide(L)'
;MSVDIVPVIEDPARLGYGWQYDIHDGSKIQTCAPCQIKFVRDRKDVDSDFRTLVRLAKRWRNYTELKPLKSFIIELIMAHVLAKNGKDGSIEKCFRDFLLYIAQSELKEVIYFPENGSVYPQFSDPVVILDPVCNSNNVASRIKDEERLEIVQAANDAWEIAHYASCENNIEIWKELFGPRFKVED
;
A
#
# COMPACT_ATOMS: atom_id res chain seq x y z
N MET A 1 24.70 -3.21 4.34
CA MET A 1 23.29 -3.58 4.11
C MET A 1 23.07 -4.86 4.89
N SER A 2 22.08 -4.91 5.79
CA SER A 2 21.63 -6.17 6.40
C SER A 2 20.66 -6.86 5.46
N VAL A 3 20.70 -8.19 5.39
CA VAL A 3 19.75 -8.99 4.62
C VAL A 3 18.80 -9.64 5.61
N ASP A 4 17.50 -9.42 5.42
CA ASP A 4 16.45 -10.11 6.16
C ASP A 4 16.04 -11.37 5.39
N ILE A 5 16.13 -12.53 6.02
CA ILE A 5 15.85 -13.83 5.41
C ILE A 5 14.62 -14.41 6.10
N VAL A 6 13.55 -14.56 5.33
CA VAL A 6 12.28 -15.13 5.81
C VAL A 6 12.17 -16.57 5.29
N PRO A 7 12.18 -17.59 6.17
CA PRO A 7 12.03 -18.97 5.75
C PRO A 7 10.59 -19.26 5.31
N VAL A 8 10.44 -20.04 4.23
CA VAL A 8 9.16 -20.50 3.72
C VAL A 8 9.25 -22.00 3.45
N ILE A 9 8.29 -22.77 3.96
CA ILE A 9 8.15 -24.19 3.67
C ILE A 9 7.28 -24.33 2.42
N GLU A 10 7.84 -24.85 1.33
CA GLU A 10 7.12 -25.00 0.05
C GLU A 10 5.88 -25.90 0.19
N ASP A 11 4.80 -25.49 -0.48
CA ASP A 11 3.60 -26.30 -0.65
C ASP A 11 3.79 -27.25 -1.86
N PRO A 12 3.93 -28.57 -1.64
CA PRO A 12 4.21 -29.51 -2.73
C PRO A 12 3.06 -29.61 -3.73
N ALA A 13 1.84 -29.18 -3.37
CA ALA A 13 0.68 -29.22 -4.25
C ALA A 13 0.55 -27.96 -5.13
N ARG A 14 1.26 -26.88 -4.81
CA ARG A 14 1.09 -25.57 -5.46
C ARG A 14 2.44 -24.88 -5.66
N LEU A 15 2.99 -24.99 -6.85
CA LEU A 15 4.28 -24.38 -7.21
C LEU A 15 4.34 -22.89 -6.85
N GLY A 16 5.39 -22.49 -6.14
CA GLY A 16 5.62 -21.11 -5.71
C GLY A 16 4.84 -20.67 -4.47
N TYR A 17 3.89 -21.48 -4.00
CA TYR A 17 3.23 -21.28 -2.71
C TYR A 17 4.03 -21.95 -1.60
N GLY A 18 3.87 -21.44 -0.40
CA GLY A 18 4.43 -22.05 0.79
C GLY A 18 3.86 -21.45 2.06
N TRP A 19 4.39 -21.89 3.19
CA TRP A 19 3.96 -21.51 4.52
C TRP A 19 5.08 -20.73 5.20
N GLN A 20 4.79 -19.48 5.53
CA GLN A 20 5.62 -18.67 6.41
C GLN A 20 5.12 -18.84 7.85
N TYR A 21 6.05 -19.02 8.77
CA TYR A 21 5.75 -19.17 10.20
C TYR A 21 6.12 -17.87 10.93
N ASP A 22 5.24 -17.41 11.80
CA ASP A 22 5.57 -16.34 12.73
C ASP A 22 6.52 -16.88 13.81
N ILE A 23 7.59 -16.14 14.07
CA ILE A 23 8.67 -16.56 14.98
C ILE A 23 8.28 -16.49 16.46
N HIS A 24 7.21 -15.78 16.79
CA HIS A 24 6.78 -15.56 18.16
C HIS A 24 5.71 -16.56 18.60
N ASP A 25 4.71 -16.82 17.74
CA ASP A 25 3.57 -17.67 18.08
C ASP A 25 3.48 -18.98 17.28
N GLY A 26 4.34 -19.15 16.27
CA GLY A 26 4.35 -20.36 15.42
C GLY A 26 3.14 -20.50 14.50
N SER A 27 2.27 -19.49 14.43
CA SER A 27 1.18 -19.43 13.46
C SER A 27 1.75 -19.45 12.04
N LYS A 28 1.01 -20.07 11.12
CA LYS A 28 1.43 -20.16 9.72
C LYS A 28 0.47 -19.44 8.80
N ILE A 29 1.04 -18.72 7.84
CA ILE A 29 0.31 -18.01 6.79
C ILE A 29 0.76 -18.58 5.45
N GLN A 30 -0.19 -18.97 4.61
CA GLN A 30 0.11 -19.35 3.24
C GLN A 30 0.49 -18.09 2.45
N THR A 31 1.60 -18.15 1.74
CA THR A 31 2.15 -17.05 0.94
C THR A 31 2.62 -17.55 -0.42
N CYS A 32 2.71 -16.66 -1.40
CA CYS A 32 3.38 -16.90 -2.68
C CYS A 32 4.09 -15.62 -3.11
N ALA A 33 5.35 -15.44 -2.69
CA ALA A 33 6.14 -14.26 -3.05
C ALA A 33 6.25 -14.05 -4.57
N PRO A 34 6.45 -15.07 -5.43
CA PRO A 34 6.41 -14.89 -6.88
C PRO A 34 5.07 -14.35 -7.39
N CYS A 35 3.96 -14.81 -6.81
CA CYS A 35 2.62 -14.39 -7.17
C CYS A 35 2.36 -12.93 -6.75
N GLN A 36 2.81 -12.51 -5.56
CA GLN A 36 2.72 -11.12 -5.09
C GLN A 36 3.58 -10.18 -5.97
N ILE A 37 4.78 -10.62 -6.35
CA ILE A 37 5.64 -9.88 -7.30
C ILE A 37 4.94 -9.74 -8.65
N LYS A 38 4.32 -10.82 -9.15
CA LYS A 38 3.52 -10.79 -10.39
C LYS A 38 2.36 -9.81 -10.26
N PHE A 39 1.60 -9.82 -9.17
CA PHE A 39 0.49 -8.90 -8.92
C PHE A 39 0.94 -7.44 -9.07
N VAL A 40 2.02 -7.06 -8.41
CA VAL A 40 2.57 -5.69 -8.47
C VAL A 40 3.12 -5.38 -9.87
N ARG A 41 3.72 -6.35 -10.56
CA ARG A 41 4.20 -6.18 -11.93
C ARG A 41 3.04 -5.89 -12.89
N ASP A 42 1.97 -6.66 -12.81
CA ASP A 42 0.83 -6.52 -13.73
C ASP A 42 0.18 -5.12 -13.59
N ARG A 43 0.19 -4.50 -12.40
CA ARG A 43 -0.30 -3.12 -12.21
C ARG A 43 0.63 -2.07 -12.84
N LYS A 44 1.94 -2.31 -12.87
CA LYS A 44 2.90 -1.45 -13.60
C LYS A 44 2.72 -1.53 -15.12
N ASP A 45 2.23 -2.66 -15.62
CA ASP A 45 1.92 -2.83 -17.05
C ASP A 45 0.62 -2.09 -17.42
N VAL A 46 -0.31 -1.93 -16.46
CA VAL A 46 -1.53 -1.11 -16.62
C VAL A 46 -1.21 0.38 -16.60
N ASP A 47 -0.42 0.82 -15.62
CA ASP A 47 -0.03 2.21 -15.40
C ASP A 47 1.50 2.35 -15.29
N SER A 48 2.09 3.03 -16.27
CA SER A 48 3.54 3.29 -16.32
C SER A 48 4.04 4.12 -15.14
N ASP A 49 3.17 4.95 -14.55
CA ASP A 49 3.51 5.80 -13.41
C ASP A 49 3.33 5.10 -12.06
N PHE A 50 2.76 3.91 -12.03
CA PHE A 50 2.50 3.15 -10.80
C PHE A 50 3.75 3.02 -9.91
N ARG A 51 4.92 2.77 -10.54
CA ARG A 51 6.19 2.68 -9.81
C ARG A 51 6.56 4.01 -9.15
N THR A 52 6.34 5.12 -9.85
CA THR A 52 6.61 6.47 -9.36
C THR A 52 5.65 6.82 -8.23
N LEU A 53 4.36 6.56 -8.40
CA LEU A 53 3.33 6.77 -7.37
C LEU A 53 3.64 5.99 -6.09
N VAL A 54 3.99 4.70 -6.18
CA VAL A 54 4.40 3.90 -5.02
C VAL A 54 5.64 4.48 -4.34
N ARG A 55 6.61 5.01 -5.10
CA ARG A 55 7.80 5.66 -4.53
C ARG A 55 7.46 6.95 -3.81
N LEU A 56 6.57 7.78 -4.35
CA LEU A 56 6.07 8.98 -3.71
C LEU A 56 5.36 8.65 -2.39
N ALA A 57 4.44 7.67 -2.41
CA ALA A 57 3.74 7.22 -1.21
C ALA A 57 4.70 6.66 -0.14
N LYS A 58 5.71 5.87 -0.53
CA LYS A 58 6.73 5.39 0.41
C LYS A 58 7.58 6.53 0.96
N ARG A 59 7.91 7.54 0.15
CA ARG A 59 8.67 8.71 0.56
C ARG A 59 7.88 9.55 1.56
N TRP A 60 6.62 9.85 1.27
CA TRP A 60 5.69 10.50 2.19
C TRP A 60 5.62 9.74 3.52
N ARG A 61 5.30 8.43 3.48
CA ARG A 61 5.26 7.55 4.66
C ARG A 61 6.53 7.62 5.51
N ASN A 62 7.69 7.63 4.88
CA ASN A 62 8.97 7.70 5.58
C ASN A 62 9.21 9.09 6.20
N TYR A 63 8.80 10.16 5.52
CA TYR A 63 8.96 11.53 6.00
C TYR A 63 8.03 11.85 7.17
N THR A 64 6.82 11.28 7.16
CA THR A 64 5.84 11.36 8.26
C THR A 64 6.01 10.28 9.32
N GLU A 65 7.04 9.44 9.21
CA GLU A 65 7.37 8.36 10.15
C GLU A 65 6.23 7.35 10.45
N LEU A 66 5.31 7.14 9.52
CA LEU A 66 4.17 6.21 9.64
C LEU A 66 4.62 4.74 9.51
N LYS A 67 5.35 4.23 10.51
CA LYS A 67 5.92 2.87 10.54
C LYS A 67 4.90 1.74 10.30
N PRO A 68 3.64 1.81 10.81
CA PRO A 68 2.65 0.75 10.60
C PRO A 68 2.23 0.58 9.14
N LEU A 69 2.31 1.66 8.33
CA LEU A 69 1.99 1.65 6.91
C LEU A 69 3.13 1.01 6.10
N LYS A 70 3.17 -0.33 6.07
CA LYS A 70 4.21 -1.12 5.40
C LYS A 70 4.19 -0.92 3.89
N SER A 71 5.36 -1.12 3.28
CA SER A 71 5.57 -0.97 1.82
C SER A 71 4.58 -1.76 0.96
N PHE A 72 4.25 -2.99 1.36
CA PHE A 72 3.31 -3.82 0.60
C PHE A 72 1.86 -3.31 0.75
N ILE A 73 1.48 -2.81 1.94
CA ILE A 73 0.17 -2.18 2.17
C ILE A 73 0.00 -0.96 1.24
N ILE A 74 1.03 -0.13 1.10
CA ILE A 74 1.02 1.01 0.15
C ILE A 74 0.80 0.53 -1.29
N GLU A 75 1.47 -0.53 -1.71
CA GLU A 75 1.33 -1.09 -3.07
C GLU A 75 -0.09 -1.60 -3.31
N LEU A 76 -0.71 -2.24 -2.32
CA LEU A 76 -2.09 -2.75 -2.41
C LEU A 76 -3.13 -1.63 -2.40
N ILE A 77 -2.99 -0.61 -1.55
CA ILE A 77 -3.87 0.57 -1.56
C ILE A 77 -3.76 1.29 -2.91
N MET A 78 -2.54 1.49 -3.43
CA MET A 78 -2.34 2.13 -4.73
C MET A 78 -2.97 1.31 -5.87
N ALA A 79 -2.84 -0.02 -5.84
CA ALA A 79 -3.48 -0.91 -6.80
C ALA A 79 -5.02 -0.84 -6.75
N HIS A 80 -5.59 -0.72 -5.55
CA HIS A 80 -7.02 -0.55 -5.35
C HIS A 80 -7.53 0.79 -5.88
N VAL A 81 -6.82 1.88 -5.58
CA VAL A 81 -7.14 3.22 -6.09
C VAL A 81 -7.05 3.27 -7.62
N LEU A 82 -6.01 2.66 -8.22
CA LEU A 82 -5.89 2.51 -9.67
C LEU A 82 -7.09 1.77 -10.27
N ALA A 83 -7.56 0.69 -9.64
CA ALA A 83 -8.72 -0.05 -10.11
C ALA A 83 -10.04 0.74 -10.02
N LYS A 84 -10.19 1.58 -8.99
CA LYS A 84 -11.38 2.42 -8.77
C LYS A 84 -11.43 3.65 -9.69
N ASN A 85 -10.31 4.34 -9.80
CA ASN A 85 -10.26 5.68 -10.40
C ASN A 85 -9.67 5.67 -11.81
N GLY A 86 -9.06 4.56 -12.24
CA GLY A 86 -8.26 4.50 -13.45
C GLY A 86 -6.91 5.19 -13.29
N LYS A 87 -6.19 5.29 -14.41
CA LYS A 87 -4.85 5.91 -14.49
C LYS A 87 -4.87 7.33 -15.05
N ASP A 88 -6.05 7.87 -15.34
CA ASP A 88 -6.17 9.14 -16.05
C ASP A 88 -5.81 10.32 -15.12
N GLY A 89 -4.90 11.17 -15.61
CA GLY A 89 -4.47 12.37 -14.90
C GLY A 89 -2.95 12.50 -14.84
N SER A 90 -2.50 13.52 -14.11
CA SER A 90 -1.09 13.69 -13.77
C SER A 90 -0.71 12.82 -12.57
N ILE A 91 0.59 12.56 -12.40
CA ILE A 91 1.15 11.89 -11.21
C ILE A 91 0.70 12.59 -9.92
N GLU A 92 0.65 13.93 -9.92
CA GLU A 92 0.17 14.71 -8.78
C GLU A 92 -1.29 14.39 -8.43
N LYS A 93 -2.16 14.34 -9.45
CA LYS A 93 -3.57 13.98 -9.25
C LYS A 93 -3.70 12.56 -8.71
N CYS A 94 -3.06 11.59 -9.34
CA CYS A 94 -3.13 10.19 -8.90
C CYS A 94 -2.56 10.00 -7.47
N PHE A 95 -1.52 10.73 -7.11
CA PHE A 95 -1.00 10.74 -5.74
C PHE A 95 -1.97 11.38 -4.74
N ARG A 96 -2.64 12.47 -5.11
CA ARG A 96 -3.73 13.03 -4.30
C ARG A 96 -4.90 12.06 -4.16
N ASP A 97 -5.27 11.34 -5.21
CA ASP A 97 -6.35 10.36 -5.15
C ASP A 97 -6.02 9.22 -4.16
N PHE A 98 -4.75 8.82 -4.07
CA PHE A 98 -4.26 7.88 -3.05
C PHE A 98 -4.43 8.44 -1.62
N LEU A 99 -4.00 9.67 -1.36
CA LEU A 99 -4.15 10.30 -0.04
C LEU A 99 -5.63 10.50 0.33
N LEU A 100 -6.42 10.96 -0.64
CA LEU A 100 -7.85 11.19 -0.47
C LEU A 100 -8.59 9.90 -0.14
N TYR A 101 -8.25 8.80 -0.82
CA TYR A 101 -8.82 7.50 -0.52
C TYR A 101 -8.58 7.09 0.93
N ILE A 102 -7.34 7.23 1.43
CA ILE A 102 -7.02 6.92 2.83
C ILE A 102 -7.83 7.80 3.78
N ALA A 103 -7.87 9.11 3.52
CA ALA A 103 -8.57 10.09 4.36
C ALA A 103 -10.09 9.83 4.40
N GLN A 104 -10.72 9.61 3.25
CA GLN A 104 -12.18 9.47 3.13
C GLN A 104 -12.70 8.08 3.53
N SER A 105 -11.97 7.02 3.17
CA SER A 105 -12.37 5.66 3.56
C SER A 105 -12.06 5.34 5.02
N GLU A 106 -11.22 6.17 5.65
CA GLU A 106 -10.59 5.93 6.95
C GLU A 106 -9.92 4.55 7.07
N LEU A 107 -9.58 3.91 5.93
CA LEU A 107 -9.15 2.52 5.84
C LEU A 107 -10.12 1.48 6.46
N LYS A 108 -11.40 1.83 6.58
CA LYS A 108 -12.47 0.93 7.06
C LYS A 108 -13.07 0.07 5.95
N GLU A 109 -12.90 0.48 4.69
CA GLU A 109 -13.31 -0.34 3.55
C GLU A 109 -12.40 -1.57 3.42
N VAL A 110 -13.00 -2.75 3.26
CA VAL A 110 -12.26 -3.98 2.94
C VAL A 110 -11.69 -3.86 1.53
N ILE A 111 -10.36 -3.93 1.41
CA ILE A 111 -9.67 -3.99 0.12
C ILE A 111 -9.45 -5.45 -0.27
N TYR A 112 -9.90 -5.81 -1.46
CA TYR A 112 -9.67 -7.10 -2.11
C TYR A 112 -9.54 -6.90 -3.62
N PHE A 113 -9.02 -7.90 -4.32
CA PHE A 113 -8.70 -7.84 -5.74
C PHE A 113 -9.42 -8.92 -6.53
N PRO A 114 -9.58 -8.77 -7.86
CA PRO A 114 -10.16 -9.81 -8.71
C PRO A 114 -9.45 -11.17 -8.57
N GLU A 115 -8.15 -11.17 -8.30
CA GLU A 115 -7.34 -12.37 -8.03
C GLU A 115 -7.84 -13.19 -6.83
N ASN A 116 -8.55 -12.56 -5.89
CA ASN A 116 -9.13 -13.24 -4.74
C ASN A 116 -10.41 -14.04 -5.09
N GLY A 117 -11.01 -13.82 -6.27
CA GLY A 117 -12.28 -14.42 -6.66
C GLY A 117 -13.44 -13.99 -5.75
N SER A 118 -14.42 -14.87 -5.55
CA SER A 118 -15.52 -14.62 -4.61
C SER A 118 -15.04 -14.71 -3.17
N VAL A 119 -15.03 -13.58 -2.46
CA VAL A 119 -14.59 -13.48 -1.06
C VAL A 119 -15.73 -13.08 -0.12
N TYR A 120 -15.69 -13.64 1.08
CA TYR A 120 -16.47 -13.21 2.24
C TYR A 120 -15.46 -12.92 3.36
N PRO A 121 -14.99 -11.67 3.52
CA PRO A 121 -13.99 -11.33 4.54
C PRO A 121 -14.54 -11.64 5.94
N GLN A 122 -13.77 -12.35 6.75
CA GLN A 122 -14.13 -12.72 8.13
C GLN A 122 -13.27 -12.01 9.19
N PHE A 123 -12.58 -10.93 8.80
CA PHE A 123 -11.68 -10.21 9.68
C PHE A 123 -12.42 -9.15 10.49
N SER A 124 -12.04 -9.01 11.76
CA SER A 124 -12.50 -7.94 12.66
C SER A 124 -11.40 -6.92 12.95
N ASP A 125 -10.28 -6.99 12.23
CA ASP A 125 -9.17 -6.05 12.37
C ASP A 125 -9.61 -4.63 11.96
N PRO A 126 -9.01 -3.57 12.53
CA PRO A 126 -9.34 -2.19 12.18
C PRO A 126 -9.14 -1.84 10.70
N VAL A 127 -8.17 -2.51 10.06
CA VAL A 127 -7.86 -2.35 8.63
C VAL A 127 -7.83 -3.74 8.00
N VAL A 128 -8.61 -3.93 6.92
CA VAL A 128 -8.69 -5.21 6.22
C VAL A 128 -8.25 -5.04 4.77
N ILE A 129 -7.08 -5.58 4.45
CA ILE A 129 -6.53 -5.62 3.09
C ILE A 129 -6.13 -7.06 2.82
N LEU A 130 -6.88 -7.73 1.96
CA LEU A 130 -6.61 -9.12 1.63
C LEU A 130 -5.34 -9.21 0.80
N ASP A 131 -4.50 -10.19 1.13
CA ASP A 131 -3.42 -10.60 0.26
C ASP A 131 -4.01 -11.08 -1.07
N PRO A 132 -3.60 -10.53 -2.24
CA PRO A 132 -4.13 -10.94 -3.54
C PRO A 132 -3.95 -12.43 -3.85
N VAL A 133 -3.09 -13.14 -3.10
CA VAL A 133 -2.81 -14.56 -3.34
C VAL A 133 -3.38 -15.49 -2.26
N CYS A 134 -3.88 -14.94 -1.15
CA CYS A 134 -4.33 -15.69 0.01
C CYS A 134 -5.48 -14.98 0.74
N ASN A 135 -6.71 -15.42 0.50
CA ASN A 135 -7.93 -14.78 1.05
C ASN A 135 -8.02 -14.85 2.58
N SER A 136 -7.31 -15.79 3.20
CA SER A 136 -7.23 -15.94 4.67
C SER A 136 -6.11 -15.12 5.31
N ASN A 137 -5.41 -14.28 4.54
CA ASN A 137 -4.35 -13.42 5.03
C ASN A 137 -4.75 -11.94 4.90
N ASN A 138 -4.99 -11.29 6.04
CA ASN A 138 -5.07 -9.83 6.10
C ASN A 138 -3.66 -9.24 6.27
N VAL A 139 -3.14 -8.59 5.23
CA VAL A 139 -1.79 -8.02 5.26
C VAL A 139 -1.64 -6.84 6.24
N ALA A 140 -2.77 -6.27 6.66
CA ALA A 140 -2.85 -5.13 7.56
C ALA A 140 -3.25 -5.52 9.00
N SER A 141 -3.31 -6.82 9.31
CA SER A 141 -3.73 -7.35 10.63
C SER A 141 -2.93 -6.82 11.83
N ARG A 142 -1.72 -6.27 11.60
CA ARG A 142 -0.89 -5.68 12.65
C ARG A 142 -1.14 -4.19 12.90
N ILE A 143 -1.95 -3.52 12.06
CA ILE A 143 -2.29 -2.11 12.26
C ILE A 143 -3.39 -2.02 13.30
N LYS A 144 -3.09 -1.37 14.43
CA LYS A 144 -4.07 -1.09 15.49
C LYS A 144 -4.97 0.09 15.11
N ASP A 145 -6.09 0.25 15.82
CA ASP A 145 -7.04 1.32 15.49
C ASP A 145 -6.43 2.71 15.73
N GLU A 146 -5.60 2.87 16.76
CA GLU A 146 -4.89 4.12 17.02
C GLU A 146 -3.92 4.46 15.87
N GLU A 147 -3.16 3.47 15.41
CA GLU A 147 -2.23 3.60 14.28
C GLU A 147 -2.98 3.89 12.96
N ARG A 148 -4.17 3.30 12.78
CA ARG A 148 -5.05 3.59 11.65
C ARG A 148 -5.47 5.07 11.67
N LEU A 149 -5.91 5.57 12.82
CA LEU A 149 -6.31 6.98 12.97
C LEU A 149 -5.13 7.94 12.70
N GLU A 150 -3.92 7.61 13.16
CA GLU A 150 -2.70 8.38 12.84
C GLU A 150 -2.42 8.42 11.33
N ILE A 151 -2.54 7.28 10.64
CA ILE A 151 -2.39 7.20 9.18
C ILE A 151 -3.44 8.05 8.47
N VAL A 152 -4.70 7.99 8.91
CA VAL A 152 -5.83 8.73 8.32
C VAL A 152 -5.63 10.24 8.49
N GLN A 153 -5.27 10.69 9.69
CA GLN A 153 -4.99 12.11 9.94
C GLN A 153 -3.84 12.61 9.07
N ALA A 154 -2.72 11.87 9.05
CA ALA A 154 -1.57 12.24 8.24
C ALA A 154 -1.88 12.26 6.73
N ALA A 155 -2.78 11.39 6.26
CA ALA A 155 -3.23 11.39 4.87
C ALA A 155 -4.13 12.60 4.55
N ASN A 156 -4.99 13.00 5.48
CA ASN A 156 -5.81 14.20 5.34
C ASN A 156 -4.94 15.46 5.24
N ASP A 157 -4.03 15.65 6.19
CA ASP A 157 -3.11 16.79 6.22
C ASP A 157 -2.26 16.83 4.95
N ALA A 158 -1.76 15.66 4.52
CA ALA A 158 -0.98 15.57 3.30
C ALA A 158 -1.78 15.86 2.03
N TRP A 159 -3.06 15.47 2.00
CA TRP A 159 -3.94 15.75 0.88
C TRP A 159 -4.19 17.25 0.73
N GLU A 160 -4.43 17.97 1.83
CA GLU A 160 -4.61 19.43 1.82
C GLU A 160 -3.37 20.14 1.26
N ILE A 161 -2.18 19.78 1.74
CA ILE A 161 -0.91 20.32 1.26
C ILE A 161 -0.70 19.99 -0.23
N ALA A 162 -0.94 18.74 -0.63
CA ALA A 162 -0.78 18.31 -2.02
C ALA A 162 -1.78 18.98 -2.97
N HIS A 163 -3.00 19.23 -2.50
CA HIS A 163 -4.02 19.95 -3.25
C HIS A 163 -3.59 21.40 -3.47
N TYR A 164 -3.18 22.09 -2.40
CA TYR A 164 -2.68 23.45 -2.48
C TYR A 164 -1.43 23.56 -3.37
N ALA A 165 -0.46 22.66 -3.21
CA ALA A 165 0.77 22.62 -4.03
C ALA A 165 0.47 22.54 -5.54
N SER A 166 -0.54 21.76 -5.92
CA SER A 166 -0.92 21.58 -7.32
C SER A 166 -1.73 22.75 -7.87
N CYS A 167 -2.63 23.33 -7.06
CA CYS A 167 -3.36 24.55 -7.45
C CYS A 167 -2.40 25.73 -7.67
N GLU A 168 -1.39 25.88 -6.80
CA GLU A 168 -0.37 26.92 -6.91
C GLU A 168 0.78 26.56 -7.86
N ASN A 169 0.83 25.32 -8.37
CA ASN A 169 1.91 24.78 -9.19
C ASN A 169 3.31 25.03 -8.58
N ASN A 170 3.46 24.74 -7.28
CA ASN A 170 4.63 25.15 -6.49
C ASN A 170 5.36 23.95 -5.86
N ILE A 171 6.60 23.72 -6.30
CA ILE A 171 7.46 22.63 -5.85
C ILE A 171 7.94 22.76 -4.40
N GLU A 172 8.02 23.98 -3.86
CA GLU A 172 8.45 24.17 -2.46
C GLU A 172 7.40 23.62 -1.49
N ILE A 173 6.12 23.70 -1.85
CA ILE A 173 5.02 23.13 -1.03
C ILE A 173 5.08 21.59 -1.07
N TRP A 174 5.43 21.00 -2.22
CA TRP A 174 5.66 19.55 -2.31
C TRP A 174 6.81 19.06 -1.41
N LYS A 175 7.81 19.90 -1.09
CA LYS A 175 8.87 19.54 -0.14
C LYS A 175 8.37 19.44 1.30
N GLU A 176 7.23 20.04 1.63
CA GLU A 176 6.59 19.85 2.94
C GLU A 176 6.08 18.40 3.10
N LEU A 177 5.78 17.71 2.00
CA LEU A 177 5.34 16.30 2.01
C LEU A 177 6.48 15.30 1.89
N PHE A 178 7.51 15.64 1.11
CA PHE A 178 8.55 14.71 0.69
C PHE A 178 9.94 15.05 1.26
N GLY A 179 10.01 16.10 2.07
CA GLY A 179 11.23 16.64 2.65
C GLY A 179 12.03 17.55 1.71
N PRO A 180 12.98 18.33 2.26
CA PRO A 180 13.69 19.40 1.55
C PRO A 180 14.56 18.92 0.38
N ARG A 181 14.89 17.61 0.34
CA ARG A 181 15.65 16.99 -0.75
C ARG A 181 14.74 16.50 -1.90
N PHE A 182 13.46 16.87 -1.92
CA PHE A 182 12.57 16.50 -3.02
C PHE A 182 12.84 17.38 -4.24
N LYS A 183 12.90 16.73 -5.39
CA LYS A 183 13.15 17.32 -6.70
C LYS A 183 12.44 16.48 -7.76
N VAL A 184 12.04 17.13 -8.85
CA VAL A 184 11.35 16.49 -10.00
C VAL A 184 12.31 16.20 -11.17
N GLU A 185 13.53 16.75 -11.12
CA GLU A 185 14.64 16.48 -12.05
C GLU A 185 15.97 16.45 -11.24
N ASP A 186 17.00 15.79 -11.76
CA ASP A 186 18.30 15.58 -11.09
C ASP A 186 19.04 16.89 -10.75
#